data_AF-A0A090F2X1-F1
#
_entry.id   AF-A0A090F2X1-F1
#
_cell.length_a   1.000
_cell.length_b   1.000
_cell.length_c   1.000
_cell.angle_alpha   90.00
_cell.angle_beta   90.00
_cell.angle_gamma   90.00
#
_symmetry.space_group_name_H-M   'P 1'
#
loop_
_entity.id
_entity.type
_entity.pdbx_description
1 polymer ?
#
loop_
_entity_poly.entity_id
_entity_poly.type
_entity_poly.pdbx_seq_one_letter_code
_entity_poly.pdbx_strand_id
1 'polypeptide(L)'
;MSAPDPVALQSEPAPEGEQMLDFGSWMKPNETSSPVPNHFDLFRQGNFAMILIPDELRARLLANGAAEIETDHVPVVKLFNPVGAATWLLSELDADGDTLFGLCDLGFGFPELGSVSLAELQAVKGPLGLGIERDLYFRARFPLSVYAEAARIAGHITEAERLLRQAAAALEIPTPELPPDRAE
;
A
#
# COMPACT_ATOMS: atom_id res chain seq x y z
N MET A 1 55.96 36.39 60.39
CA MET A 1 54.74 35.60 60.09
C MET A 1 54.96 34.98 58.72
N SER A 2 55.19 33.66 58.69
CA SER A 2 55.41 32.87 57.46
C SER A 2 54.14 32.79 56.64
N ALA A 3 54.27 32.94 55.32
CA ALA A 3 53.34 32.37 54.36
C ALA A 3 53.81 30.93 54.05
N PRO A 4 52.90 29.95 53.88
CA PRO A 4 53.28 28.60 53.47
C PRO A 4 53.47 28.48 51.95
N ASP A 5 54.41 27.62 51.57
CA ASP A 5 54.82 27.26 50.21
C ASP A 5 53.74 26.52 49.39
N PRO A 6 53.71 26.67 48.06
CA PRO A 6 52.85 25.88 47.18
C PRO A 6 53.42 24.47 46.91
N VAL A 7 52.55 23.46 47.02
CA VAL A 7 52.83 22.03 46.77
C VAL A 7 53.05 21.76 45.28
N ALA A 8 54.05 20.93 45.01
CA ALA A 8 54.61 20.57 43.71
C ALA A 8 53.65 19.78 42.77
N LEU A 9 53.64 20.17 41.50
CA LEU A 9 53.27 19.29 40.37
C LEU A 9 54.45 18.38 40.06
N GLN A 10 54.35 17.10 40.41
CA GLN A 10 55.26 16.08 39.92
C GLN A 10 54.72 15.52 38.60
N SER A 11 55.53 15.67 37.56
CA SER A 11 55.41 15.09 36.23
C SER A 11 55.64 13.57 36.29
N GLU A 12 54.65 12.78 35.90
CA GLU A 12 54.83 11.36 35.60
C GLU A 12 55.23 11.16 34.12
N PRO A 13 56.14 10.21 33.82
CA PRO A 13 56.64 9.96 32.48
C PRO A 13 55.69 9.09 31.65
N ALA A 14 55.68 9.32 30.34
CA ALA A 14 54.94 8.50 29.38
C ALA A 14 55.60 7.12 29.20
N PRO A 15 54.81 6.02 29.15
CA PRO A 15 55.29 4.76 28.60
C PRO A 15 55.02 4.68 27.09
N GLU A 16 56.07 4.23 26.41
CA GLU A 16 56.21 3.92 25.00
C GLU A 16 55.39 2.69 24.58
N GLY A 17 54.98 2.68 23.30
CA GLY A 17 55.13 1.51 22.43
C GLY A 17 54.17 0.33 22.55
N GLU A 18 53.41 0.10 21.46
CA GLU A 18 52.84 -1.18 20.98
C GLU A 18 51.66 -1.74 21.81
N GLN A 19 50.45 -1.90 21.26
CA GLN A 19 50.13 -2.61 20.02
C GLN A 19 48.96 -1.94 19.30
N MET A 20 49.18 -1.68 18.01
CA MET A 20 48.16 -1.29 17.05
C MET A 20 47.15 -2.43 16.92
N LEU A 21 45.97 -2.26 17.51
CA LEU A 21 44.84 -3.15 17.27
C LEU A 21 44.55 -3.13 15.78
N ASP A 22 44.74 -4.28 15.13
CA ASP A 22 44.39 -4.50 13.74
C ASP A 22 42.88 -4.30 13.57
N PHE A 23 42.51 -3.09 13.12
CA PHE A 23 41.15 -2.71 12.74
C PHE A 23 40.60 -3.53 11.55
N GLY A 24 41.38 -4.46 10.98
CA GLY A 24 40.96 -5.39 9.93
C GLY A 24 40.14 -6.59 10.40
N SER A 25 39.98 -6.82 11.71
CA SER A 25 39.33 -8.05 12.22
C SER A 25 37.81 -7.95 12.47
N TRP A 26 37.21 -6.74 12.38
CA TRP A 26 35.76 -6.53 12.64
C TRP A 26 34.89 -6.36 11.38
N MET A 27 35.45 -6.57 10.18
CA MET A 27 34.68 -6.69 8.93
C MET A 27 34.77 -8.11 8.35
N LYS A 28 34.35 -9.10 9.12
CA LYS A 28 33.93 -10.38 8.54
C LYS A 28 32.43 -10.28 8.28
N PRO A 29 31.94 -10.29 7.03
CA PRO A 29 30.51 -10.35 6.78
C PRO A 29 29.97 -11.63 7.41
N ASN A 30 28.95 -11.49 8.26
CA ASN A 30 28.19 -12.60 8.79
C ASN A 30 27.42 -13.25 7.63
N GLU A 31 27.92 -14.35 7.07
CA GLU A 31 27.20 -15.22 6.15
C GLU A 31 26.14 -16.02 6.92
N THR A 32 25.08 -15.36 7.36
CA THR A 32 23.77 -15.97 7.65
C THR A 32 22.68 -14.91 7.49
N SER A 33 22.68 -14.23 6.34
CA SER A 33 21.45 -13.63 5.83
C SER A 33 20.87 -14.64 4.86
N SER A 34 19.79 -15.33 5.27
CA SER A 34 18.93 -15.96 4.27
C SER A 34 18.48 -14.82 3.35
N PRO A 35 18.76 -14.89 2.04
CA PRO A 35 18.44 -13.77 1.17
C PRO A 35 16.93 -13.54 1.22
N VAL A 36 16.53 -12.30 1.54
CA VAL A 36 15.20 -11.81 1.17
C VAL A 36 15.07 -12.08 -0.34
N PRO A 37 14.11 -12.91 -0.77
CA PRO A 37 14.03 -13.31 -2.18
C PRO A 37 13.90 -12.06 -3.04
N ASN A 38 14.77 -11.90 -4.03
CA ASN A 38 14.59 -10.84 -5.01
C ASN A 38 13.29 -11.12 -5.79
N HIS A 39 12.70 -10.06 -6.37
CA HIS A 39 11.48 -10.15 -7.19
C HIS A 39 11.56 -11.29 -8.24
N PHE A 40 12.76 -11.55 -8.79
CA PHE A 40 13.03 -12.59 -9.78
C PHE A 40 13.00 -14.04 -9.23
N ASP A 41 13.33 -14.27 -7.97
CA ASP A 41 13.36 -15.60 -7.36
C ASP A 41 11.94 -16.12 -7.07
N LEU A 42 10.97 -15.21 -6.86
CA LEU A 42 9.54 -15.55 -6.77
C LEU A 42 8.97 -16.04 -8.12
N PHE A 43 9.47 -15.54 -9.25
CA PHE A 43 9.03 -16.01 -10.58
C PHE A 43 9.54 -17.41 -10.94
N ARG A 44 10.67 -17.87 -10.37
CA ARG A 44 11.27 -19.17 -10.72
C ARG A 44 10.57 -20.35 -10.04
N GLN A 45 9.76 -20.12 -9.00
CA GLN A 45 9.10 -21.18 -8.22
C GLN A 45 7.73 -21.65 -8.76
N GLY A 46 7.25 -21.16 -9.91
CA GLY A 46 5.97 -21.61 -10.49
C GLY A 46 4.72 -21.16 -9.72
N ASN A 47 4.87 -20.28 -8.73
CA ASN A 47 3.77 -19.52 -8.15
C ASN A 47 3.55 -18.28 -9.02
N PHE A 48 2.59 -18.32 -9.94
CA PHE A 48 2.00 -17.11 -10.50
C PHE A 48 1.12 -16.45 -9.44
N ALA A 49 1.70 -16.08 -8.30
CA ALA A 49 1.02 -15.30 -7.27
C ALA A 49 0.74 -13.93 -7.88
N MET A 50 -0.45 -13.76 -8.44
CA MET A 50 -0.90 -12.45 -8.89
C MET A 50 -0.95 -11.55 -7.66
N ILE A 51 -0.03 -10.59 -7.62
CA ILE A 51 0.03 -9.59 -6.55
C ILE A 51 -1.23 -8.72 -6.70
N LEU A 52 -2.11 -8.76 -5.68
CA LEU A 52 -3.34 -7.97 -5.65
C LEU A 52 -3.06 -6.47 -5.79
N ILE A 53 -1.97 -6.00 -5.20
CA ILE A 53 -1.55 -4.59 -5.24
C ILE A 53 -0.07 -4.53 -5.63
N PRO A 54 0.24 -4.38 -6.93
CA PRO A 54 1.60 -4.15 -7.42
C PRO A 54 2.20 -2.86 -6.82
N ASP A 55 3.52 -2.78 -6.76
CA ASP A 55 4.25 -1.68 -6.10
C ASP A 55 3.83 -0.28 -6.58
N GLU A 56 3.55 -0.12 -7.88
CA GLU A 56 3.06 1.15 -8.44
C GLU A 56 1.70 1.55 -7.85
N LEU A 57 0.77 0.60 -7.74
CA LEU A 57 -0.54 0.87 -7.14
C LEU A 57 -0.41 1.06 -5.62
N ARG A 58 0.45 0.29 -4.96
CA ARG A 58 0.75 0.44 -3.53
C ARG A 58 1.25 1.84 -3.21
N ALA A 59 2.21 2.35 -4.00
CA ALA A 59 2.74 3.70 -3.81
C ALA A 59 1.66 4.78 -3.94
N ARG A 60 0.74 4.63 -4.91
CA ARG A 60 -0.39 5.54 -5.09
C ARG A 60 -1.40 5.48 -3.94
N LEU A 61 -1.75 4.27 -3.48
CA LEU A 61 -2.64 4.07 -2.34
C LEU A 61 -2.06 4.65 -1.04
N LEU A 62 -0.77 4.44 -0.79
CA LEU A 62 -0.06 5.01 0.37
C LEU A 62 0.00 6.54 0.30
N ALA A 63 0.25 7.10 -0.89
CA ALA A 63 0.27 8.54 -1.08
C ALA A 63 -1.11 9.17 -0.78
N ASN A 64 -2.20 8.50 -1.15
CA ASN A 64 -3.55 8.91 -0.79
C ASN A 64 -3.79 8.78 0.72
N GLY A 65 -3.45 7.64 1.33
CA GLY A 65 -3.65 7.40 2.76
C GLY A 65 -2.82 8.30 3.69
N ALA A 66 -1.72 8.86 3.18
CA ALA A 66 -0.88 9.82 3.89
C ALA A 66 -1.36 11.28 3.76
N ALA A 67 -2.46 11.56 3.03
CA ALA A 67 -2.97 12.91 2.87
C ALA A 67 -3.42 13.49 4.22
N GLU A 68 -2.93 14.68 4.57
CA GLU A 68 -3.28 15.37 5.83
C GLU A 68 -4.73 15.88 5.84
N ILE A 69 -5.34 15.99 4.66
CA ILE A 69 -6.70 16.48 4.46
C ILE A 69 -7.51 15.36 3.85
N GLU A 70 -8.66 15.06 4.46
CA GLU A 70 -9.63 14.12 3.93
C GLU A 70 -10.02 14.53 2.49
N THR A 71 -9.70 13.65 1.55
CA THR A 71 -9.80 13.92 0.11
C THR A 71 -10.61 12.81 -0.54
N ASP A 72 -11.59 13.19 -1.37
CA ASP A 72 -12.38 12.24 -2.14
C ASP A 72 -11.59 11.74 -3.36
N HIS A 73 -10.79 10.70 -3.12
CA HIS A 73 -9.87 10.15 -4.10
C HIS A 73 -10.57 9.36 -5.20
N VAL A 74 -10.02 9.41 -6.41
CA VAL A 74 -10.37 8.48 -7.48
C VAL A 74 -9.85 7.08 -7.12
N PRO A 75 -10.66 6.01 -7.18
CA PRO A 75 -10.21 4.65 -6.87
C PRO A 75 -8.98 4.25 -7.68
N VAL A 76 -7.99 3.66 -7.00
CA VAL A 76 -6.71 3.25 -7.60
C VAL A 76 -6.78 1.82 -8.12
N VAL A 77 -7.49 0.93 -7.43
CA VAL A 77 -7.57 -0.48 -7.77
C VAL A 77 -8.98 -1.01 -7.56
N LYS A 78 -9.39 -1.93 -8.44
CA LYS A 78 -10.58 -2.75 -8.26
C LYS A 78 -10.16 -4.20 -8.01
N LEU A 79 -10.69 -4.76 -6.93
CA LEU A 79 -10.57 -6.17 -6.60
C LEU A 79 -11.94 -6.84 -6.69
N PHE A 80 -11.96 -8.13 -7.00
CA PHE A 80 -13.20 -8.90 -7.09
C PHE A 80 -12.99 -10.36 -6.72
N ASN A 81 -14.06 -11.00 -6.23
CA ASN A 81 -14.11 -12.44 -6.05
C ASN A 81 -14.56 -13.09 -7.38
N PRO A 82 -13.71 -13.85 -8.09
CA PRO A 82 -14.05 -14.43 -9.40
C PRO A 82 -15.17 -15.49 -9.32
N VAL A 83 -15.46 -15.99 -8.13
CA VAL A 83 -16.47 -17.03 -7.86
C VAL A 83 -17.57 -16.55 -6.91
N GLY A 84 -17.69 -15.24 -6.72
CA GLY A 84 -18.70 -14.60 -5.90
C GLY A 84 -19.10 -13.22 -6.43
N ALA A 85 -19.97 -12.54 -5.70
CA ALA A 85 -20.42 -11.19 -6.06
C ALA A 85 -19.54 -10.08 -5.45
N ALA A 86 -18.62 -10.43 -4.54
CA ALA A 86 -17.89 -9.44 -3.77
C ALA A 86 -16.91 -8.64 -4.65
N THR A 87 -16.94 -7.31 -4.50
CA THR A 87 -16.15 -6.34 -5.27
C THR A 87 -15.68 -5.22 -4.34
N TRP A 88 -14.48 -4.71 -4.57
CA TRP A 88 -13.91 -3.59 -3.84
C TRP A 88 -13.33 -2.56 -4.81
N LEU A 89 -13.60 -1.27 -4.58
CA LEU A 89 -12.91 -0.15 -5.21
C LEU A 89 -12.11 0.57 -4.13
N LEU A 90 -10.78 0.51 -4.19
CA LEU A 90 -9.90 0.97 -3.12
C LEU A 90 -9.16 2.24 -3.53
N SER A 91 -9.17 3.24 -2.65
CA SER A 91 -8.56 4.56 -2.85
C SER A 91 -7.30 4.76 -2.04
N GLU A 92 -7.20 4.16 -0.85
CA GLU A 92 -6.11 4.41 0.10
C GLU A 92 -5.58 3.12 0.72
N LEU A 93 -4.34 3.20 1.20
CA LEU A 93 -3.68 2.22 2.06
C LEU A 93 -3.04 2.97 3.21
N ASP A 94 -3.31 2.55 4.43
CA ASP A 94 -2.71 3.09 5.65
C ASP A 94 -1.20 2.75 5.70
N ALA A 95 -0.45 3.53 6.48
CA ALA A 95 0.97 3.36 6.74
C ALA A 95 1.31 2.02 7.42
N ASP A 96 0.33 1.33 8.02
CA ASP A 96 0.48 -0.04 8.52
C ASP A 96 0.75 -1.06 7.39
N GLY A 97 0.52 -0.68 6.13
CA GLY A 97 0.77 -1.48 4.94
C GLY A 97 -0.28 -2.56 4.67
N ASP A 98 -1.36 -2.61 5.44
CA ASP A 98 -2.41 -3.62 5.40
C ASP A 98 -3.84 -3.05 5.31
N THR A 99 -4.14 -1.98 6.05
CA THR A 99 -5.49 -1.41 6.12
C THR A 99 -5.79 -0.59 4.86
N LEU A 100 -6.63 -1.13 3.99
CA LEU A 100 -7.13 -0.45 2.79
C LEU A 100 -8.43 0.28 3.13
N PHE A 101 -8.69 1.40 2.45
CA PHE A 101 -9.99 2.09 2.50
C PHE A 101 -10.59 2.22 1.10
N GLY A 102 -11.91 2.11 1.03
CA GLY A 102 -12.63 2.19 -0.24
C GLY A 102 -14.12 1.85 -0.15
N LEU A 103 -14.71 1.63 -1.30
CA LEU A 103 -16.09 1.16 -1.45
C LEU A 103 -16.09 -0.38 -1.54
N CYS A 104 -16.81 -1.00 -0.62
CA CYS A 104 -16.86 -2.44 -0.41
C CYS A 104 -18.28 -2.95 -0.70
N ASP A 105 -18.40 -3.94 -1.58
CA ASP A 105 -19.64 -4.65 -1.86
C ASP A 105 -19.41 -6.13 -1.63
N LEU A 106 -20.08 -6.71 -0.63
CA LEU A 106 -19.98 -8.12 -0.32
C LEU A 106 -21.04 -8.98 -1.04
N GLY A 107 -21.85 -8.37 -1.92
CA GLY A 107 -22.88 -9.05 -2.68
C GLY A 107 -24.22 -9.18 -1.95
N PHE A 108 -24.48 -8.35 -0.93
CA PHE A 108 -25.71 -8.38 -0.13
C PHE A 108 -26.72 -7.29 -0.47
N GLY A 109 -26.47 -6.48 -1.50
CA GLY A 109 -27.38 -5.41 -1.94
C GLY A 109 -27.10 -4.04 -1.30
N PHE A 110 -26.09 -3.94 -0.43
CA PHE A 110 -25.74 -2.74 0.31
C PHE A 110 -24.22 -2.50 0.26
N PRO A 111 -23.71 -1.91 -0.84
CA PRO A 111 -22.33 -1.46 -0.91
C PRO A 111 -22.07 -0.32 0.07
N GLU A 112 -20.94 -0.36 0.77
CA GLU A 112 -20.62 0.59 1.84
C GLU A 112 -19.18 1.07 1.75
N LEU A 113 -18.93 2.31 2.17
CA LEU A 113 -17.57 2.82 2.37
C LEU A 113 -17.00 2.23 3.67
N GLY A 114 -15.75 1.78 3.64
CA GLY A 114 -15.10 1.26 4.83
C GLY A 114 -13.70 0.71 4.60
N SER A 115 -13.11 0.24 5.71
CA SER A 115 -11.78 -0.34 5.72
C SER A 115 -11.80 -1.86 5.54
N VAL A 116 -10.77 -2.41 4.91
CA VAL A 116 -10.57 -3.85 4.72
C VAL A 116 -9.08 -4.20 4.81
N SER A 117 -8.76 -5.36 5.39
CA SER A 117 -7.37 -5.84 5.47
C SER A 117 -6.92 -6.46 4.15
N LEU A 118 -5.75 -6.04 3.67
CA LEU A 118 -5.09 -6.64 2.50
C LEU A 118 -4.73 -8.11 2.77
N ALA A 119 -4.21 -8.41 3.96
CA ALA A 119 -3.86 -9.77 4.37
C ALA A 119 -5.10 -10.68 4.40
N GLU A 120 -6.24 -10.19 4.89
CA GLU A 120 -7.51 -10.94 4.85
C GLU A 120 -7.93 -11.22 3.40
N LEU A 121 -7.89 -10.22 2.51
CA LEU A 121 -8.20 -10.39 1.09
C LEU A 121 -7.27 -11.40 0.40
N GLN A 122 -5.98 -11.40 0.73
CA GLN A 122 -4.99 -12.36 0.21
C GLN A 122 -5.19 -13.78 0.75
N ALA A 123 -5.71 -13.89 1.98
CA ALA A 123 -5.98 -15.16 2.64
C ALA A 123 -7.27 -15.83 2.15
N VAL A 124 -8.18 -15.10 1.49
CA VAL A 124 -9.41 -15.68 0.92
C VAL A 124 -9.07 -16.83 -0.03
N LYS A 125 -9.70 -17.98 0.22
CA LYS A 125 -9.70 -19.15 -0.67
C LYS A 125 -11.14 -19.55 -0.97
N GLY A 126 -11.58 -19.20 -2.17
CA GLY A 126 -12.85 -19.63 -2.74
C GLY A 126 -12.79 -21.03 -3.35
N PRO A 127 -13.91 -21.48 -3.93
CA PRO A 127 -13.97 -22.69 -4.75
C PRO A 127 -12.81 -22.82 -5.73
N LEU A 128 -12.33 -24.06 -5.93
CA LEU A 128 -11.19 -24.40 -6.80
C LEU A 128 -9.86 -23.75 -6.38
N GLY A 129 -9.76 -23.23 -5.15
CA GLY A 129 -8.55 -22.57 -4.65
C GLY A 129 -8.35 -21.15 -5.18
N LEU A 130 -9.37 -20.59 -5.85
CA LEU A 130 -9.33 -19.23 -6.39
C LEU A 130 -9.45 -18.21 -5.25
N GLY A 131 -8.53 -17.26 -5.21
CA GLY A 131 -8.59 -16.14 -4.26
C GLY A 131 -9.33 -14.95 -4.85
N ILE A 132 -9.22 -13.81 -4.16
CA ILE A 132 -9.55 -12.51 -4.76
C ILE A 132 -8.61 -12.25 -5.94
N GLU A 133 -9.12 -11.53 -6.94
CA GLU A 133 -8.36 -11.12 -8.12
C GLU A 133 -8.41 -9.59 -8.28
N ARG A 134 -7.40 -9.06 -8.98
CA ARG A 134 -7.36 -7.66 -9.38
C ARG A 134 -7.86 -7.51 -10.81
N ASP A 135 -8.73 -6.53 -11.04
CA ASP A 135 -9.13 -6.14 -12.38
C ASP A 135 -8.01 -5.32 -13.06
N LEU A 136 -7.40 -5.88 -14.11
CA LEU A 136 -6.29 -5.25 -14.84
C LEU A 136 -6.76 -4.10 -15.76
N TYR A 137 -8.03 -4.13 -16.15
CA TYR A 137 -8.63 -3.21 -17.11
C TYR A 137 -9.44 -2.10 -16.46
N PHE A 138 -9.66 -2.19 -15.14
CA PHE A 138 -10.27 -1.13 -14.37
C PHE A 138 -9.55 0.21 -14.55
N ARG A 139 -10.32 1.23 -14.93
CA ARG A 139 -9.85 2.62 -15.09
C ARG A 139 -10.90 3.55 -14.49
N ALA A 140 -10.71 3.90 -13.22
CA ALA A 140 -11.59 4.84 -12.55
C ALA A 140 -11.52 6.23 -13.20
N ARG A 141 -12.68 6.88 -13.34
CA ARG A 141 -12.78 8.25 -13.85
C ARG A 141 -13.36 9.24 -12.86
N PHE A 142 -14.10 8.73 -11.87
CA PHE A 142 -14.80 9.55 -10.90
C PHE A 142 -14.21 9.38 -9.49
N PRO A 143 -14.42 10.35 -8.59
CA PRO A 143 -14.13 10.18 -7.18
C PRO A 143 -14.91 9.02 -6.55
N LEU A 144 -14.42 8.50 -5.42
CA LEU A 144 -15.02 7.38 -4.71
C LEU A 144 -16.47 7.67 -4.31
N SER A 145 -16.80 8.90 -3.93
CA SER A 145 -18.17 9.32 -3.59
C SER A 145 -19.17 9.09 -4.74
N VAL A 146 -18.77 9.33 -5.99
CA VAL A 146 -19.61 9.09 -7.17
C VAL A 146 -19.87 7.60 -7.35
N TYR A 147 -18.85 6.77 -7.19
CA TYR A 147 -19.01 5.32 -7.22
C TYR A 147 -19.91 4.83 -6.09
N ALA A 148 -19.79 5.39 -4.89
CA ALA A 148 -20.62 5.05 -3.75
C ALA A 148 -22.10 5.40 -4.01
N GLU A 149 -22.39 6.60 -4.51
CA GLU A 149 -23.75 7.01 -4.83
C GLU A 149 -24.35 6.18 -5.98
N ALA A 150 -23.56 5.90 -7.03
CA ALA A 150 -23.99 5.02 -8.12
C ALA A 150 -24.29 3.60 -7.61
N ALA A 151 -23.46 3.08 -6.71
CA ALA A 151 -23.62 1.76 -6.11
C ALA A 151 -24.85 1.70 -5.19
N ARG A 152 -25.13 2.77 -4.43
CA ARG A 152 -26.34 2.91 -3.61
C ARG A 152 -27.62 2.86 -4.46
N ILE A 153 -27.60 3.49 -5.63
CA ILE A 153 -28.73 3.45 -6.59
C ILE A 153 -28.90 2.05 -7.20
N ALA A 154 -27.79 1.38 -7.50
CA ALA A 154 -27.79 0.07 -8.16
C ALA A 154 -27.95 -1.13 -7.22
N GLY A 155 -27.70 -0.94 -5.92
CA GLY A 155 -27.56 -2.01 -4.93
C GLY A 155 -26.29 -2.85 -5.08
N HIS A 156 -25.35 -2.46 -5.95
CA HIS A 156 -24.06 -3.13 -6.16
C HIS A 156 -23.05 -2.16 -6.77
N ILE A 157 -21.75 -2.40 -6.61
CA ILE A 157 -20.71 -1.60 -7.28
C ILE A 157 -20.89 -1.69 -8.79
N THR A 158 -20.97 -0.54 -9.46
CA THR A 158 -21.22 -0.46 -10.90
C THR A 158 -20.26 0.51 -11.59
N GLU A 159 -19.85 0.13 -12.80
CA GLU A 159 -19.08 0.99 -13.71
C GLU A 159 -19.94 1.51 -14.87
N ALA A 160 -21.27 1.30 -14.80
CA ALA A 160 -22.19 1.71 -15.85
C ALA A 160 -22.18 3.24 -15.97
N GLU A 161 -21.73 3.74 -17.12
CA GLU A 161 -21.54 5.16 -17.38
C GLU A 161 -22.77 6.01 -17.05
N ARG A 162 -23.97 5.53 -17.40
CA ARG A 162 -25.22 6.22 -17.10
C ARG A 162 -25.41 6.45 -15.60
N LEU A 163 -25.10 5.46 -14.77
CA LEU A 163 -25.28 5.54 -13.32
C LEU A 163 -24.20 6.43 -12.70
N LEU A 164 -22.95 6.33 -13.14
CA LEU A 164 -21.87 7.21 -12.69
C LEU A 164 -22.14 8.68 -13.02
N ARG A 165 -22.64 8.98 -14.23
CA ARG A 165 -23.03 10.35 -14.60
C ARG A 165 -24.22 10.87 -13.80
N GLN A 166 -25.21 10.01 -13.56
CA GLN A 166 -26.36 10.36 -12.73
C GLN A 166 -25.93 10.67 -11.28
N ALA A 167 -25.04 9.85 -10.71
CA ALA A 167 -24.47 10.07 -9.38
C ALA A 167 -23.61 11.35 -9.33
N ALA A 168 -22.73 11.57 -10.30
CA ALA A 168 -21.92 12.79 -10.39
C ALA A 168 -22.80 14.05 -10.48
N ALA A 169 -23.86 14.02 -11.29
CA ALA A 169 -24.82 15.11 -11.38
C ALA A 169 -25.56 15.35 -10.06
N ALA A 170 -25.96 14.28 -9.35
CA ALA A 170 -26.61 14.38 -8.04
C ALA A 170 -25.69 14.97 -6.95
N LEU A 171 -24.38 14.75 -7.07
CA LEU A 171 -23.35 15.28 -6.17
C LEU A 171 -22.78 16.62 -6.63
N GLU A 172 -23.29 17.20 -7.73
CA GLU A 172 -22.77 18.43 -8.35
C GLU A 172 -21.28 18.34 -8.75
N ILE A 173 -20.79 17.12 -9.02
CA ILE A 173 -19.41 16.86 -9.43
C ILE A 173 -19.30 16.98 -10.96
N PRO A 174 -18.36 17.80 -11.49
CA PRO A 174 -18.12 17.89 -12.92
C PRO A 174 -17.81 16.53 -13.54
N THR A 175 -18.47 16.22 -14.65
CA THR A 175 -18.26 14.94 -15.32
C THR A 175 -17.01 15.00 -16.21
N PRO A 176 -16.05 14.07 -16.07
CA PRO A 176 -14.94 13.96 -17.01
C PRO A 176 -15.44 13.69 -18.43
N GLU A 177 -14.82 14.34 -19.42
CA GLU A 177 -15.04 13.99 -20.82
C GLU A 177 -14.56 12.56 -21.09
N LEU A 178 -15.34 11.82 -21.88
CA LEU A 178 -14.89 10.52 -22.35
C LEU A 178 -13.74 10.74 -23.32
N PRO A 179 -12.61 10.02 -23.18
CA PRO A 179 -11.64 9.99 -24.27
C PRO A 179 -12.35 9.48 -25.53
N PRO A 180 -11.99 10.02 -26.71
CA PRO A 180 -12.55 9.54 -27.97
C PRO A 180 -12.34 8.02 -28.07
N ASP A 181 -13.35 7.32 -28.56
CA ASP A 181 -13.36 5.87 -28.72
C ASP A 181 -12.09 5.44 -29.46
N ARG A 182 -11.10 4.92 -28.71
CA ARG A 182 -9.93 4.30 -29.32
C ARG A 182 -10.35 2.90 -29.73
N ALA A 183 -10.98 2.83 -30.89
CA ALA A 183 -11.04 1.61 -31.66
C ALA A 183 -9.61 1.25 -32.10
N GLU A 184 -8.92 0.41 -31.34
CA GLU A 184 -7.74 -0.35 -31.78
C GLU A 184 -7.81 -1.79 -31.26
#